data_AF-A0A8X7Z3A4-F1
#
_entry.id   AF-A0A8X7Z3A4-F1
#
_cell.length_a   1.000
_cell.length_b   1.000
_cell.length_c   1.000
_cell.angle_alpha   90.00
_cell.angle_beta   90.00
_cell.angle_gamma   90.00
#
_symmetry.space_group_name_H-M   'P 1'
#
loop_
_entity.id
_entity.type
_entity.pdbx_description
1 polymer ?
#
loop_
_entity_poly.entity_id
_entity_poly.type
_entity_poly.pdbx_seq_one_letter_code
_entity_poly.pdbx_strand_id
1 'polypeptide(L)'
;MDVVNHRHHRDDGNQEFSKSLEGCEATDFKEKKSVMIKVLNSIGAHEIFSSEMWRATLTELVATACLLFTLTTSITSCLESTTAEPKFLIPFAIFVIAFFFLLTTVPLSGGHMSPVFTFIAALEGVITPVRALFYVSAQCVDSIVAYLVIKSVMDKNAEEKYSLGGCMIDGNGERISPTNAFILEFSCTFIVLFVGVTVAFDKRRCKEKKVSRQTSWAEALKDEGGKTKQITLREILGLEDLLSLTVWRASVAELLGTAVLVFALDTIVISTIQTGTNMPNLILSTLVAIIITILLLATFPISGGHINPIITFAAFLTGLISLSKTFIYILAQCVGAIFGALALKAVVNSEIEKTYSLGGCTLTIVAPGPHGPTVIGLDASQALWLEIICGFVFLFASVWMAFDHRQAQGIGRVSVFIIVGTVLGLLVFVSTTVTATKGYAGAGLNPARCLGPAIVRGGHLWNGHWVFWVGPAIACVAFAVYTKIIPRQLAHTVE
;
A
#
# COMPACT_ATOMS: atom_id res chain seq x y z
N MET A 1 97.20 -37.33 -24.05
CA MET A 1 96.54 -37.51 -22.76
C MET A 1 95.64 -36.30 -22.54
N ASP A 2 94.35 -36.61 -22.52
CA ASP A 2 93.22 -35.93 -21.90
C ASP A 2 92.75 -34.54 -22.34
N VAL A 3 91.50 -34.60 -22.81
CA VAL A 3 90.53 -33.58 -23.16
C VAL A 3 89.81 -33.14 -21.89
N VAL A 4 89.70 -31.83 -21.65
CA VAL A 4 88.71 -31.26 -20.73
C VAL A 4 87.86 -30.26 -21.51
N ASN A 5 86.57 -30.58 -21.62
CA ASN A 5 85.56 -29.79 -22.32
C ASN A 5 84.60 -29.20 -21.28
N HIS A 6 84.56 -27.88 -21.16
CA HIS A 6 83.56 -27.14 -20.39
C HIS A 6 82.37 -26.80 -21.31
N ARG A 7 81.17 -27.34 -21.06
CA ARG A 7 79.92 -26.76 -21.60
C ARG A 7 78.72 -26.92 -20.65
N HIS A 8 78.15 -25.75 -20.35
CA HIS A 8 76.75 -25.37 -20.13
C HIS A 8 75.83 -26.13 -19.17
N HIS A 9 75.69 -25.55 -17.97
CA HIS A 9 74.39 -25.37 -17.30
C HIS A 9 73.67 -24.15 -17.91
N ARG A 10 72.52 -24.35 -18.57
CA ARG A 10 71.46 -23.36 -18.87
C ARG A 10 70.41 -24.09 -19.70
N ASP A 11 69.29 -24.52 -19.12
CA ASP A 11 68.01 -24.64 -19.85
C ASP A 11 66.79 -24.95 -18.96
N ASP A 12 66.94 -25.46 -17.73
CA ASP A 12 65.75 -25.87 -16.95
C ASP A 12 64.92 -24.72 -16.33
N GLY A 13 65.53 -23.56 -16.06
CA GLY A 13 64.82 -22.44 -15.38
C GLY A 13 63.84 -21.65 -16.26
N ASN A 14 64.00 -21.68 -17.58
CA ASN A 14 63.18 -20.85 -18.49
C ASN A 14 61.87 -21.56 -18.90
N GLN A 15 61.84 -22.89 -18.82
CA GLN A 15 60.67 -23.72 -19.16
C GLN A 15 59.67 -23.81 -17.99
N GLU A 16 60.16 -23.71 -16.75
CA GLU A 16 59.32 -23.68 -15.55
C GLU A 16 58.67 -22.29 -15.34
N PHE A 17 59.40 -21.22 -15.65
CA PHE A 17 58.90 -19.85 -15.57
C PHE A 17 57.86 -19.54 -16.68
N SER A 18 58.07 -20.05 -17.91
CA SER A 18 57.08 -19.90 -18.99
C SER A 18 55.79 -20.67 -18.72
N LYS A 19 55.89 -21.91 -18.18
CA LYS A 19 54.71 -22.69 -17.76
C LYS A 19 53.95 -22.04 -16.60
N SER A 20 54.66 -21.37 -15.68
CA SER A 20 54.03 -20.62 -14.59
C SER A 20 53.30 -19.36 -15.09
N LEU A 21 53.85 -18.66 -16.09
CA LEU A 21 53.19 -17.50 -16.70
C LEU A 21 51.98 -17.89 -17.56
N GLU A 22 52.10 -18.94 -18.39
CA GLU A 22 50.98 -19.48 -19.19
C GLU A 22 49.87 -20.04 -18.30
N GLY A 23 50.22 -20.67 -17.18
CA GLY A 23 49.25 -21.14 -16.19
C GLY A 23 48.50 -20.01 -15.51
N CYS A 24 49.18 -18.89 -15.19
CA CYS A 24 48.61 -17.73 -14.53
C CYS A 24 47.67 -16.93 -15.46
N GLU A 25 48.05 -16.73 -16.73
CA GLU A 25 47.19 -16.12 -17.75
C GLU A 25 45.97 -16.99 -18.08
N ALA A 26 46.13 -18.31 -18.16
CA ALA A 26 45.02 -19.23 -18.41
C ALA A 26 44.01 -19.28 -17.24
N THR A 27 44.48 -19.15 -15.99
CA THR A 27 43.61 -19.03 -14.82
C THR A 27 42.88 -17.69 -14.74
N ASP A 28 43.54 -16.57 -15.01
CA ASP A 28 42.93 -15.24 -15.06
C ASP A 28 41.89 -15.15 -16.21
N PHE A 29 42.17 -15.78 -17.36
CA PHE A 29 41.22 -15.85 -18.47
C PHE A 29 39.99 -16.73 -18.15
N LYS A 30 40.18 -17.86 -17.47
CA LYS A 30 39.07 -18.72 -17.00
C LYS A 30 38.23 -18.03 -15.94
N GLU A 31 38.86 -17.28 -15.03
CA GLU A 31 38.19 -16.54 -13.97
C GLU A 31 37.41 -15.36 -14.56
N LYS A 32 38.01 -14.56 -15.46
CA LYS A 32 37.31 -13.52 -16.24
C LYS A 32 36.15 -14.09 -17.04
N LYS A 33 36.31 -15.25 -17.69
CA LYS A 33 35.22 -15.92 -18.44
C LYS A 33 34.12 -16.42 -17.50
N SER A 34 34.46 -16.92 -16.31
CA SER A 34 33.49 -17.34 -15.28
C SER A 34 32.71 -16.16 -14.72
N VAL A 35 33.40 -15.05 -14.42
CA VAL A 35 32.77 -13.79 -13.98
C VAL A 35 31.89 -13.21 -15.07
N MET A 36 32.36 -13.20 -16.33
CA MET A 36 31.57 -12.74 -17.47
C MET A 36 30.31 -13.60 -17.70
N ILE A 37 30.41 -14.92 -17.56
CA ILE A 37 29.24 -15.82 -17.65
C ILE A 37 28.28 -15.59 -16.49
N LYS A 38 28.78 -15.38 -15.26
CA LYS A 38 27.93 -15.02 -14.11
C LYS A 38 27.22 -13.69 -14.32
N VAL A 39 27.91 -12.69 -14.88
CA VAL A 39 27.33 -11.39 -15.22
C VAL A 39 26.28 -11.52 -16.32
N LEU A 40 26.56 -12.24 -17.40
CA LEU A 40 25.61 -12.49 -18.50
C LEU A 40 24.37 -13.26 -18.03
N ASN A 41 24.55 -14.21 -17.11
CA ASN A 41 23.44 -14.95 -16.50
C ASN A 41 22.63 -14.08 -15.55
N SER A 42 23.29 -13.22 -14.75
CA SER A 42 22.61 -12.26 -13.86
C SER A 42 21.83 -11.20 -14.63
N ILE A 43 22.27 -10.82 -15.82
CA ILE A 43 21.61 -9.84 -16.70
C ILE A 43 20.47 -10.49 -17.52
N GLY A 44 20.49 -11.81 -17.67
CA GLY A 44 19.50 -12.56 -18.46
C GLY A 44 19.78 -12.59 -19.96
N ALA A 45 21.04 -12.41 -20.39
CA ALA A 45 21.38 -12.36 -21.82
C ALA A 45 21.03 -13.64 -22.59
N HIS A 46 20.95 -14.79 -21.90
CA HIS A 46 20.52 -16.06 -22.47
C HIS A 46 19.05 -16.06 -22.89
N GLU A 47 18.21 -15.20 -22.29
CA GLU A 47 16.78 -15.13 -22.60
C GLU A 47 16.50 -14.54 -23.99
N ILE A 48 17.44 -13.79 -24.56
CA ILE A 48 17.28 -13.13 -25.88
C ILE A 48 16.95 -14.13 -26.98
N PHE A 49 17.49 -15.34 -26.87
CA PHE A 49 17.26 -16.41 -27.84
C PHE A 49 16.10 -17.34 -27.46
N SER A 50 15.42 -17.08 -26.35
CA SER A 50 14.28 -17.88 -25.91
C SER A 50 13.00 -17.44 -26.63
N SER A 51 12.30 -18.41 -27.23
CA SER A 51 10.99 -18.18 -27.83
C SER A 51 9.93 -17.76 -26.79
N GLU A 52 10.10 -18.16 -25.53
CA GLU A 52 9.21 -17.77 -24.43
C GLU A 52 9.33 -16.27 -24.12
N MET A 53 10.55 -15.71 -24.15
CA MET A 53 10.77 -14.28 -23.92
C MET A 53 10.04 -13.43 -24.97
N TRP A 54 10.16 -13.81 -26.25
CA TRP A 54 9.51 -13.09 -27.35
C TRP A 54 7.99 -13.24 -27.34
N ARG A 55 7.47 -14.42 -27.00
CA ARG A 55 6.02 -14.62 -26.80
C ARG A 55 5.48 -13.74 -25.66
N ALA A 56 6.21 -13.65 -24.56
CA ALA A 56 5.81 -12.84 -23.42
C ALA A 56 5.91 -11.33 -23.73
N THR A 57 6.97 -10.92 -24.43
CA THR A 57 7.16 -9.52 -24.89
C THR A 57 6.06 -9.10 -25.87
N LEU A 58 5.71 -9.97 -26.83
CA LEU A 58 4.60 -9.74 -27.75
C LEU A 58 3.25 -9.68 -27.01
N THR A 59 3.09 -10.47 -25.95
CA THR A 59 1.89 -10.42 -25.11
C THR A 59 1.78 -9.09 -24.37
N GLU A 60 2.87 -8.60 -23.76
CA GLU A 60 2.91 -7.26 -23.15
C GLU A 60 2.59 -6.17 -24.18
N LEU A 61 3.14 -6.28 -25.40
CA LEU A 61 2.89 -5.36 -26.51
C LEU A 61 1.39 -5.26 -26.84
N VAL A 62 0.76 -6.40 -27.12
CA VAL A 62 -0.65 -6.45 -27.52
C VAL A 62 -1.56 -6.05 -26.35
N ALA A 63 -1.24 -6.53 -25.13
CA ALA A 63 -2.02 -6.27 -23.95
C ALA A 63 -2.08 -4.79 -23.60
N THR A 64 -0.95 -4.09 -23.59
CA THR A 64 -0.90 -2.67 -23.22
C THR A 64 -1.58 -1.81 -24.28
N ALA A 65 -1.42 -2.13 -25.58
CA ALA A 65 -2.14 -1.44 -26.65
C ALA A 65 -3.66 -1.56 -26.49
N CYS A 66 -4.15 -2.79 -26.32
CA CYS A 66 -5.57 -3.06 -26.14
C CYS A 66 -6.11 -2.45 -24.84
N LEU A 67 -5.34 -2.52 -23.75
CA LEU A 67 -5.70 -1.92 -22.47
C LEU A 67 -5.85 -0.40 -22.62
N LEU A 68 -4.86 0.31 -23.18
CA LEU A 68 -4.91 1.76 -23.35
C LEU A 68 -6.05 2.19 -24.26
N PHE A 69 -6.28 1.47 -25.36
CA PHE A 69 -7.42 1.72 -26.25
C PHE A 69 -8.76 1.59 -25.52
N THR A 70 -9.00 0.44 -24.87
CA THR A 70 -10.27 0.17 -24.18
C THR A 70 -10.48 1.10 -22.99
N LEU A 71 -9.43 1.39 -22.22
CA LEU A 71 -9.52 2.25 -21.05
C LEU A 71 -9.82 3.70 -21.46
N THR A 72 -9.08 4.23 -22.42
CA THR A 72 -9.25 5.61 -22.89
C THR A 72 -10.62 5.84 -23.51
N THR A 73 -11.04 4.96 -24.43
CA THR A 73 -12.35 5.06 -25.09
C THR A 73 -13.51 4.93 -24.09
N SER A 74 -13.37 4.04 -23.10
CA SER A 74 -14.38 3.88 -22.04
C SER A 74 -14.46 5.11 -21.13
N ILE A 75 -13.33 5.69 -20.74
CA ILE A 75 -13.28 6.91 -19.93
C ILE A 75 -13.93 8.07 -20.69
N THR A 76 -13.56 8.28 -21.95
CA THR A 76 -14.14 9.32 -22.80
C THR A 76 -15.66 9.14 -22.94
N SER A 77 -16.12 7.91 -23.18
CA SER A 77 -17.55 7.59 -23.25
C SER A 77 -18.27 7.87 -21.93
N CYS A 78 -17.65 7.56 -20.79
CA CYS A 78 -18.20 7.90 -19.48
C CYS A 78 -18.31 9.41 -19.29
N LEU A 79 -17.29 10.18 -19.68
CA LEU A 79 -17.26 11.64 -19.58
C LEU A 79 -18.27 12.35 -20.48
N GLU A 80 -18.62 11.75 -21.62
CA GLU A 80 -19.66 12.27 -22.52
C GLU A 80 -21.09 11.90 -22.09
N SER A 81 -21.25 10.90 -21.21
CA SER A 81 -22.56 10.47 -20.74
C SER A 81 -23.30 11.62 -20.03
N THR A 82 -24.50 11.92 -20.51
CA THR A 82 -25.40 12.92 -19.91
C THR A 82 -26.37 12.31 -18.89
N THR A 83 -26.42 10.97 -18.81
CA THR A 83 -27.44 10.24 -18.04
C THR A 83 -26.93 9.69 -16.71
N ALA A 84 -25.61 9.50 -16.56
CA ALA A 84 -24.97 9.00 -15.36
C ALA A 84 -23.89 9.97 -14.87
N GLU A 85 -23.71 10.08 -13.55
CA GLU A 85 -22.62 10.87 -12.99
C GLU A 85 -21.27 10.21 -13.36
N PRO A 86 -20.44 10.84 -14.23
CA PRO A 86 -19.26 10.20 -14.82
C PRO A 86 -18.22 9.80 -13.76
N LYS A 87 -18.25 10.47 -12.62
CA LYS A 87 -17.31 10.30 -11.49
C LYS A 87 -17.36 8.91 -10.87
N PHE A 88 -18.48 8.20 -10.96
CA PHE A 88 -18.62 6.81 -10.47
C PHE A 88 -18.42 5.77 -11.55
N LEU A 89 -18.83 6.09 -12.78
CA LEU A 89 -18.75 5.18 -13.91
C LEU A 89 -17.29 4.94 -14.32
N ILE A 90 -16.45 5.99 -14.26
CA ILE A 90 -15.04 5.92 -14.64
C ILE A 90 -14.24 4.93 -13.79
N PRO A 91 -14.20 5.02 -12.43
CA PRO A 91 -13.46 4.05 -11.62
C PRO A 91 -13.95 2.61 -11.80
N PHE A 92 -15.27 2.42 -11.96
CA PHE A 92 -15.84 1.09 -12.20
C PHE A 92 -15.38 0.51 -13.55
N ALA A 93 -15.46 1.30 -14.62
CA ALA A 93 -14.99 0.90 -15.94
C ALA A 93 -13.49 0.56 -15.92
N ILE A 94 -12.66 1.43 -15.32
CA ILE A 94 -11.22 1.21 -15.15
C ILE A 94 -10.96 -0.12 -14.43
N PHE A 95 -11.65 -0.37 -13.31
CA PHE A 95 -11.49 -1.59 -12.54
C PHE A 95 -11.84 -2.84 -13.36
N VAL A 96 -13.01 -2.86 -14.00
CA VAL A 96 -13.49 -4.01 -14.78
C VAL A 96 -12.53 -4.32 -15.93
N ILE A 97 -12.14 -3.29 -16.68
CA ILE A 97 -11.23 -3.43 -17.83
C ILE A 97 -9.88 -3.94 -17.35
N ALA A 98 -9.24 -3.25 -16.40
CA ALA A 98 -7.93 -3.63 -15.89
C ALA A 98 -7.93 -5.06 -15.30
N PHE A 99 -9.00 -5.46 -14.60
CA PHE A 99 -9.15 -6.79 -14.04
C PHE A 99 -9.13 -7.89 -15.12
N PHE A 100 -9.93 -7.75 -16.18
CA PHE A 100 -9.95 -8.75 -17.26
C PHE A 100 -8.63 -8.82 -18.04
N PHE A 101 -7.99 -7.68 -18.27
CA PHE A 101 -6.67 -7.64 -18.89
C PHE A 101 -5.62 -8.32 -18.01
N LEU A 102 -5.59 -8.03 -16.71
CA LEU A 102 -4.68 -8.69 -15.76
C LEU A 102 -4.93 -10.20 -15.70
N LEU A 103 -6.18 -10.65 -15.63
CA LEU A 103 -6.50 -12.09 -15.61
C LEU A 103 -5.97 -12.83 -16.83
N THR A 104 -6.03 -12.19 -18.00
CA THR A 104 -5.61 -12.80 -19.26
C THR A 104 -4.09 -12.77 -19.45
N THR A 105 -3.43 -11.71 -18.97
CA THR A 105 -2.01 -11.46 -19.23
C THR A 105 -1.08 -12.03 -18.18
N VAL A 106 -1.52 -12.11 -16.92
CA VAL A 106 -0.73 -12.68 -15.81
C VAL A 106 -0.20 -14.09 -16.13
N PRO A 107 -0.99 -15.04 -16.68
CA PRO A 107 -0.49 -16.38 -17.03
C PRO A 107 0.52 -16.40 -18.19
N LEU A 108 0.54 -15.36 -19.02
CA LEU A 108 1.29 -15.35 -20.29
C LEU A 108 2.62 -14.60 -20.17
N SER A 109 2.60 -13.42 -19.55
CA SER A 109 3.77 -12.53 -19.45
C SER A 109 4.12 -12.11 -18.02
N GLY A 110 3.24 -12.38 -17.06
CA GLY A 110 3.26 -11.80 -15.73
C GLY A 110 2.33 -10.60 -15.57
N GLY A 111 1.76 -10.09 -16.66
CA GLY A 111 0.74 -9.03 -16.65
C GLY A 111 1.26 -7.69 -16.13
N HIS A 112 2.41 -7.24 -16.64
CA HIS A 112 3.05 -6.02 -16.14
C HIS A 112 2.32 -4.77 -16.66
N MET A 113 2.06 -4.70 -17.98
CA MET A 113 1.27 -3.69 -18.70
C MET A 113 1.58 -2.24 -18.33
N SER A 114 2.78 -1.99 -17.80
CA SER A 114 3.23 -0.70 -17.31
C SER A 114 4.74 -0.76 -17.10
N PRO A 115 5.49 0.24 -17.61
CA PRO A 115 6.94 0.32 -17.39
C PRO A 115 7.32 0.33 -15.91
N VAL A 116 6.48 0.93 -15.07
CA VAL A 116 6.73 1.05 -13.63
C VAL A 116 6.67 -0.33 -12.93
N PHE A 117 5.67 -1.15 -13.26
CA PHE A 117 5.57 -2.52 -12.75
C PHE A 117 6.69 -3.41 -13.29
N THR A 118 7.09 -3.22 -14.55
CA THR A 118 8.23 -3.91 -15.14
C THR A 118 9.55 -3.55 -14.45
N PHE A 119 9.75 -2.27 -14.17
CA PHE A 119 10.96 -1.79 -13.52
C PHE A 119 11.10 -2.31 -12.10
N ILE A 120 10.02 -2.26 -11.30
CA ILE A 120 10.07 -2.79 -9.92
C ILE A 120 10.26 -4.31 -9.92
N ALA A 121 9.64 -5.04 -10.85
CA ALA A 121 9.82 -6.49 -10.98
C ALA A 121 11.28 -6.85 -11.32
N ALA A 122 11.99 -6.00 -12.06
CA ALA A 122 13.41 -6.17 -12.34
C ALA A 122 14.28 -5.89 -11.10
N LEU A 123 14.00 -4.81 -10.37
CA LEU A 123 14.72 -4.46 -9.13
C LEU A 123 14.56 -5.53 -8.05
N GLU A 124 13.37 -6.11 -7.94
CA GLU A 124 13.07 -7.21 -7.02
C GLU A 124 13.60 -8.58 -7.50
N GLY A 125 14.22 -8.64 -8.69
CA GLY A 125 14.74 -9.87 -9.28
C GLY A 125 13.67 -10.88 -9.70
N VAL A 126 12.42 -10.44 -9.87
CA VAL A 126 11.32 -11.28 -10.40
C VAL A 126 11.52 -11.57 -11.88
N ILE A 127 12.06 -10.60 -12.62
CA ILE A 127 12.45 -10.72 -14.02
C ILE A 127 13.88 -10.21 -14.21
N THR A 128 14.55 -10.66 -15.27
CA THR A 128 15.90 -10.19 -15.59
C THR A 128 15.89 -8.79 -16.19
N PRO A 129 16.98 -8.00 -16.03
CA PRO A 129 17.10 -6.67 -16.63
C PRO A 129 16.89 -6.66 -18.15
N VAL A 130 17.33 -7.70 -18.86
CA VAL A 130 17.10 -7.84 -20.30
C VAL A 130 15.62 -7.98 -20.62
N ARG A 131 14.91 -8.88 -19.93
CA ARG A 131 13.46 -9.02 -20.13
C ARG A 131 12.73 -7.72 -19.84
N ALA A 132 13.12 -7.01 -18.78
CA ALA A 132 12.55 -5.72 -18.43
C ALA A 132 12.74 -4.68 -19.54
N LEU A 133 13.93 -4.61 -20.15
CA LEU A 133 14.19 -3.71 -21.27
C LEU A 133 13.28 -3.98 -22.46
N PHE A 134 13.08 -5.25 -22.83
CA PHE A 134 12.18 -5.63 -23.91
C PHE A 134 10.72 -5.33 -23.59
N TYR A 135 10.28 -5.61 -22.36
CA TYR A 135 8.93 -5.29 -21.90
C TYR A 135 8.67 -3.78 -21.92
N VAL A 136 9.56 -2.96 -21.36
CA VAL A 136 9.43 -1.50 -21.37
C VAL A 136 9.42 -0.96 -22.81
N SER A 137 10.29 -1.49 -23.68
CA SER A 137 10.32 -1.07 -25.09
C SER A 137 9.00 -1.41 -25.79
N ALA A 138 8.47 -2.61 -25.58
CA ALA A 138 7.17 -3.02 -26.09
C ALA A 138 6.05 -2.09 -25.58
N GLN A 139 6.01 -1.85 -24.26
CA GLN A 139 5.06 -0.98 -23.55
C GLN A 139 5.12 0.51 -23.94
N CYS A 140 6.22 0.96 -24.53
CA CYS A 140 6.31 2.31 -25.09
C CYS A 140 5.84 2.36 -26.54
N VAL A 141 6.18 1.35 -27.34
CA VAL A 141 5.78 1.24 -28.75
C VAL A 141 4.27 1.06 -28.87
N ASP A 142 3.70 0.19 -28.07
CA ASP A 142 2.26 -0.10 -28.09
C ASP A 142 1.40 1.08 -27.62
N SER A 143 1.87 1.89 -26.68
CA SER A 143 1.20 3.12 -26.26
C SER A 143 1.06 4.07 -27.45
N ILE A 144 2.13 4.26 -28.23
CA ILE A 144 2.07 5.06 -29.46
C ILE A 144 1.05 4.46 -30.44
N VAL A 145 1.09 3.15 -30.66
CA VAL A 145 0.13 2.46 -31.54
C VAL A 145 -1.31 2.65 -31.07
N ALA A 146 -1.57 2.51 -29.77
CA ALA A 146 -2.90 2.69 -29.19
C ALA A 146 -3.42 4.11 -29.43
N TYR A 147 -2.62 5.14 -29.17
CA TYR A 147 -3.02 6.53 -29.41
C TYR A 147 -3.23 6.85 -30.90
N LEU A 148 -2.47 6.24 -31.81
CA LEU A 148 -2.71 6.35 -33.25
C LEU A 148 -4.05 5.71 -33.65
N VAL A 149 -4.38 4.55 -33.08
CA VAL A 149 -5.67 3.88 -33.32
C VAL A 149 -6.82 4.71 -32.73
N ILE A 150 -6.69 5.20 -31.49
CA ILE A 150 -7.69 6.08 -30.85
C ILE A 150 -7.94 7.29 -31.75
N LYS A 151 -6.88 7.96 -32.21
CA LYS A 151 -6.99 9.12 -33.10
C LYS A 151 -7.73 8.82 -34.41
N SER A 152 -7.59 7.61 -34.94
CA SER A 152 -8.27 7.21 -36.18
C SER A 152 -9.77 6.93 -36.00
N VAL A 153 -10.20 6.58 -34.78
CA VAL A 153 -11.57 6.13 -34.49
C VAL A 153 -12.38 7.20 -33.76
N MET A 154 -11.74 8.07 -32.98
CA MET A 154 -12.41 9.05 -32.13
C MET A 154 -12.91 10.25 -32.94
N ASP A 155 -14.08 10.79 -32.56
CA ASP A 155 -14.62 12.00 -33.19
C ASP A 155 -13.69 13.20 -32.97
N LYS A 156 -13.59 14.10 -33.95
CA LYS A 156 -12.70 15.26 -33.88
C LYS A 156 -13.01 16.20 -32.71
N ASN A 157 -14.29 16.36 -32.35
CA ASN A 157 -14.67 17.22 -31.23
C ASN A 157 -14.25 16.59 -29.90
N ALA A 158 -14.40 15.26 -29.77
CA ALA A 158 -13.93 14.52 -28.60
C ALA A 158 -12.38 14.51 -28.54
N GLU A 159 -11.71 14.43 -29.69
CA GLU A 159 -10.24 14.51 -29.80
C GLU A 159 -9.71 15.80 -29.20
N GLU A 160 -10.25 16.94 -29.62
CA GLU A 160 -9.83 18.25 -29.11
C GLU A 160 -10.22 18.42 -27.63
N LYS A 161 -11.42 17.99 -27.25
CA LYS A 161 -11.94 18.18 -25.88
C LYS A 161 -11.16 17.38 -24.83
N TYR A 162 -10.81 16.12 -25.14
CA TYR A 162 -10.17 15.22 -24.19
C TYR A 162 -8.69 14.96 -24.51
N SER A 163 -8.13 15.63 -25.52
CA SER A 163 -6.73 15.47 -25.95
C SER A 163 -6.34 14.00 -26.14
N LEU A 164 -7.16 13.24 -26.86
CA LEU A 164 -6.98 11.79 -27.06
C LEU A 164 -6.96 10.95 -25.76
N GLY A 165 -7.41 11.50 -24.62
CA GLY A 165 -7.24 10.87 -23.30
C GLY A 165 -5.82 10.97 -22.75
N GLY A 166 -5.01 11.91 -23.27
CA GLY A 166 -3.69 12.23 -22.75
C GLY A 166 -3.76 12.99 -21.42
N CYS A 167 -2.68 12.92 -20.63
CA CYS A 167 -2.53 13.65 -19.38
C CYS A 167 -2.04 15.08 -19.66
N MET A 168 -2.96 16.01 -19.96
CA MET A 168 -2.61 17.42 -20.16
C MET A 168 -2.36 18.16 -18.84
N ILE A 169 -1.26 18.91 -18.79
CA ILE A 169 -0.92 19.80 -17.66
C ILE A 169 -1.40 21.24 -17.91
N ASP A 170 -1.41 21.68 -19.18
CA ASP A 170 -1.89 23.00 -19.60
C ASP A 170 -3.01 22.83 -20.64
N GLY A 171 -4.23 23.20 -20.26
CA GLY A 171 -5.42 23.14 -21.11
C GLY A 171 -6.29 24.39 -20.92
N ASN A 172 -7.26 24.60 -21.82
CA ASN A 172 -8.11 25.81 -21.87
C ASN A 172 -9.08 26.00 -20.68
N GLY A 173 -9.01 25.17 -19.64
CA GLY A 173 -9.91 25.17 -18.47
C GLY A 173 -9.18 25.46 -17.16
N GLU A 174 -8.89 24.41 -16.38
CA GLU A 174 -8.16 24.51 -15.11
C GLU A 174 -6.71 24.08 -15.29
N ARG A 175 -5.77 24.99 -15.01
CA ARG A 175 -4.34 24.71 -15.05
C ARG A 175 -3.89 24.07 -13.75
N ILE A 176 -3.34 22.87 -13.82
CA ILE A 176 -2.61 22.26 -12.71
C ILE A 176 -1.14 22.69 -12.85
N SER A 177 -0.54 23.21 -11.79
CA SER A 177 0.90 23.52 -11.79
C SER A 177 1.71 22.25 -12.08
N PRO A 178 2.78 22.30 -12.90
CA PRO A 178 3.63 21.13 -13.16
C PRO A 178 4.12 20.44 -11.88
N THR A 179 4.38 21.20 -10.82
CA THR A 179 4.73 20.67 -9.51
C THR A 179 3.61 19.83 -8.90
N ASN A 180 2.37 20.33 -8.93
CA ASN A 180 1.22 19.61 -8.39
C ASN A 180 0.93 18.35 -9.22
N ALA A 181 1.06 18.43 -10.54
CA ALA A 181 0.90 17.29 -11.44
C ALA A 181 1.96 16.20 -11.15
N PHE A 182 3.22 16.58 -10.97
CA PHE A 182 4.29 15.66 -10.59
C PHE A 182 4.03 14.97 -9.25
N ILE A 183 3.64 15.74 -8.23
CA ILE A 183 3.39 15.18 -6.89
C ILE A 183 2.17 14.26 -6.90
N LEU A 184 1.12 14.60 -7.66
CA LEU A 184 -0.05 13.76 -7.85
C LEU A 184 0.35 12.43 -8.50
N GLU A 185 1.06 12.48 -9.63
CA GLU A 185 1.50 11.30 -10.37
C GLU A 185 2.41 10.41 -9.52
N PHE A 186 3.38 11.02 -8.82
CA PHE A 186 4.26 10.33 -7.89
C PHE A 186 3.47 9.64 -6.78
N SER A 187 2.51 10.34 -6.16
CA SER A 187 1.74 9.80 -5.04
C SER A 187 0.84 8.65 -5.49
N CYS A 188 0.12 8.80 -6.60
CA CYS A 188 -0.72 7.74 -7.17
C CYS A 188 0.10 6.51 -7.57
N THR A 189 1.23 6.72 -8.25
CA THR A 189 2.16 5.65 -8.64
C THR A 189 2.73 4.93 -7.42
N PHE A 190 3.15 5.69 -6.40
CA PHE A 190 3.67 5.13 -5.15
C PHE A 190 2.61 4.26 -4.46
N ILE A 191 1.36 4.70 -4.38
CA ILE A 191 0.27 3.93 -3.76
C ILE A 191 0.02 2.63 -4.51
N VAL A 192 -0.08 2.71 -5.83
CA VAL A 192 -0.31 1.55 -6.70
C VAL A 192 0.84 0.54 -6.57
N LEU A 193 2.08 1.01 -6.55
CA LEU A 193 3.26 0.16 -6.33
C LEU A 193 3.29 -0.43 -4.92
N PHE A 194 3.08 0.40 -3.90
CA PHE A 194 3.09 -0.03 -2.50
C PHE A 194 2.07 -1.14 -2.27
N VAL A 195 0.84 -0.97 -2.74
CA VAL A 195 -0.21 -1.99 -2.64
C VAL A 195 0.11 -3.20 -3.53
N GLY A 196 0.45 -2.98 -4.79
CA GLY A 196 0.67 -4.05 -5.76
C GLY A 196 1.80 -4.99 -5.36
N VAL A 197 2.96 -4.44 -4.97
CA VAL A 197 4.12 -5.21 -4.51
C VAL A 197 3.79 -5.95 -3.22
N THR A 198 3.29 -5.26 -2.20
CA THR A 198 3.05 -5.93 -0.90
C THR A 198 2.03 -7.06 -0.99
N VAL A 199 0.95 -6.89 -1.76
CA VAL A 199 -0.08 -7.92 -1.97
C VAL A 199 0.44 -9.08 -2.83
N ALA A 200 1.15 -8.79 -3.93
CA ALA A 200 1.69 -9.84 -4.81
C ALA A 200 2.68 -10.75 -4.06
N PHE A 201 3.50 -10.16 -3.17
CA PHE A 201 4.51 -10.89 -2.42
C PHE A 201 3.94 -11.69 -1.24
N ASP A 202 2.79 -11.31 -0.66
CA ASP A 202 2.14 -12.12 0.38
C ASP A 202 1.82 -13.55 -0.13
N LYS A 203 1.35 -13.67 -1.38
CA LYS A 203 1.07 -14.98 -2.01
C LYS A 203 2.30 -15.88 -2.10
N ARG A 204 3.48 -15.32 -2.41
CA ARG A 204 4.76 -16.08 -2.49
C ARG A 204 5.23 -16.50 -1.09
N ARG A 205 5.24 -15.56 -0.13
CA ARG A 205 5.58 -15.85 1.27
C ARG A 205 4.63 -16.86 1.91
N CYS A 206 3.34 -16.84 1.59
CA CYS A 206 2.38 -17.84 2.09
C CYS A 206 2.67 -19.24 1.55
N LYS A 207 3.13 -19.39 0.31
CA LYS A 207 3.55 -20.69 -0.23
C LYS A 207 4.81 -21.21 0.47
N GLU A 208 5.82 -20.37 0.64
CA GLU A 208 7.06 -20.70 1.36
C GLU A 208 6.81 -21.01 2.84
N LYS A 209 5.94 -20.23 3.50
CA LYS A 209 5.51 -20.47 4.88
C LYS A 209 4.70 -21.75 5.03
N LYS A 210 3.84 -22.12 4.08
CA LYS A 210 3.13 -23.41 4.11
C LYS A 210 4.10 -24.58 4.02
N VAL A 211 5.11 -24.49 3.15
CA VAL A 211 6.15 -25.52 3.00
C VAL A 211 7.00 -25.64 4.26
N SER A 212 7.53 -24.52 4.77
CA SER A 212 8.36 -24.49 6.00
C SER A 212 7.58 -24.85 7.27
N ARG A 213 6.29 -24.47 7.33
CA ARG A 213 5.39 -24.84 8.42
C ARG A 213 5.11 -26.34 8.37
N GLN A 214 4.88 -26.93 7.20
CA GLN A 214 4.68 -28.39 7.08
C GLN A 214 5.91 -29.20 7.51
N THR A 215 7.12 -28.72 7.24
CA THR A 215 8.36 -29.30 7.80
C THR A 215 8.49 -29.06 9.30
N SER A 216 8.17 -27.86 9.78
CA SER A 216 8.24 -27.51 11.21
C SER A 216 7.18 -28.21 12.07
N TRP A 217 5.95 -28.45 11.60
CA TRP A 217 4.95 -29.25 12.33
C TRP A 217 5.38 -30.72 12.43
N ALA A 218 6.07 -31.25 11.41
CA ALA A 218 6.64 -32.59 11.48
C ALA A 218 7.78 -32.70 12.50
N GLU A 219 8.48 -31.60 12.77
CA GLU A 219 9.51 -31.49 13.81
C GLU A 219 8.93 -31.18 15.21
N ALA A 220 7.92 -30.32 15.30
CA ALA A 220 7.26 -29.91 16.55
C ALA A 220 6.36 -31.00 17.14
N LEU A 221 5.83 -31.91 16.30
CA LEU A 221 5.13 -33.12 16.79
C LEU A 221 6.06 -34.09 17.55
N LYS A 222 7.39 -33.87 17.55
CA LYS A 222 8.32 -34.60 18.42
C LYS A 222 8.51 -33.96 19.80
N ASP A 223 8.00 -32.75 20.03
CA ASP A 223 8.47 -31.93 21.15
C ASP A 223 7.37 -31.03 21.73
N GLU A 224 6.26 -31.61 22.21
CA GLU A 224 5.33 -30.85 23.09
C GLU A 224 4.89 -31.65 24.32
N GLY A 225 5.71 -31.55 25.37
CA GLY A 225 5.27 -31.62 26.77
C GLY A 225 5.07 -30.21 27.31
N GLY A 226 3.81 -29.83 27.56
CA GLY A 226 3.38 -28.46 27.83
C GLY A 226 3.96 -27.81 29.09
N LYS A 227 4.25 -26.51 28.98
CA LYS A 227 4.44 -25.59 30.12
C LYS A 227 3.73 -24.27 29.88
N THR A 228 2.85 -23.92 30.80
CA THR A 228 2.19 -22.62 30.92
C THR A 228 3.24 -21.56 31.25
N LYS A 229 3.51 -20.65 30.30
CA LYS A 229 4.57 -19.64 30.40
C LYS A 229 4.09 -18.44 31.24
N GLN A 230 4.76 -18.19 32.37
CA GLN A 230 4.53 -17.03 33.22
C GLN A 230 5.08 -15.77 32.54
N ILE A 231 4.20 -14.79 32.24
CA ILE A 231 4.58 -13.56 31.53
C ILE A 231 5.42 -12.68 32.48
N THR A 232 6.65 -12.36 32.08
CA THR A 232 7.59 -11.57 32.90
C THR A 232 7.46 -10.07 32.62
N LEU A 233 7.71 -9.20 33.60
CA LEU A 233 7.65 -7.73 33.46
C LEU A 233 8.54 -7.19 32.32
N ARG A 234 9.68 -7.86 32.05
CA ARG A 234 10.54 -7.60 30.89
C ARG A 234 9.86 -7.88 29.54
N GLU A 235 9.02 -8.91 29.45
CA GLU A 235 8.25 -9.23 28.24
C GLU A 235 7.14 -8.19 28.00
N ILE A 236 6.53 -7.64 29.07
CA ILE A 236 5.54 -6.56 28.96
C ILE A 236 6.19 -5.26 28.46
N LEU A 237 7.35 -4.89 29.02
CA LEU A 237 8.09 -3.70 28.59
C LEU A 237 8.72 -3.85 27.21
N GLY A 238 9.19 -5.05 26.85
CA GLY A 238 9.74 -5.37 25.53
C GLY A 238 10.99 -4.58 25.16
N LEU A 239 11.93 -4.36 26.08
CA LEU A 239 13.13 -3.55 25.80
C LEU A 239 13.96 -4.06 24.60
N GLU A 240 13.88 -5.36 24.30
CA GLU A 240 14.53 -5.98 23.15
C GLU A 240 13.99 -5.46 21.81
N ASP A 241 12.73 -5.03 21.76
CA ASP A 241 12.12 -4.49 20.55
C ASP A 241 12.75 -3.16 20.12
N LEU A 242 13.33 -2.39 21.06
CA LEU A 242 14.03 -1.14 20.74
C LEU A 242 15.26 -1.38 19.86
N LEU A 243 15.89 -2.54 19.98
CA LEU A 243 17.09 -2.93 19.23
C LEU A 243 16.76 -3.86 18.05
N SER A 244 15.50 -4.30 17.93
CA SER A 244 15.08 -5.26 16.93
C SER A 244 14.92 -4.60 15.56
N LEU A 245 15.79 -4.95 14.62
CA LEU A 245 15.68 -4.53 13.22
C LEU A 245 14.33 -4.93 12.59
N THR A 246 13.75 -6.03 13.03
CA THR A 246 12.43 -6.48 12.53
C THR A 246 11.33 -5.51 12.95
N VAL A 247 11.38 -4.99 14.17
CA VAL A 247 10.41 -4.00 14.68
C VAL A 247 10.55 -2.68 13.95
N TRP A 248 11.78 -2.22 13.71
CA TRP A 248 12.03 -1.00 12.93
C TRP A 248 11.63 -1.14 11.45
N ARG A 249 11.84 -2.31 10.83
CA ARG A 249 11.32 -2.59 9.48
C ARG A 249 9.79 -2.57 9.45
N ALA A 250 9.16 -3.17 10.46
CA ALA A 250 7.71 -3.13 10.60
C ALA A 250 7.19 -1.71 10.85
N SER A 251 7.89 -0.88 11.61
CA SER A 251 7.49 0.51 11.86
C SER A 251 7.57 1.37 10.60
N VAL A 252 8.50 1.09 9.68
CA VAL A 252 8.49 1.74 8.35
C VAL A 252 7.22 1.39 7.57
N ALA A 253 6.74 0.15 7.65
CA ALA A 253 5.48 -0.22 7.01
C ALA A 253 4.26 0.45 7.67
N GLU A 254 4.27 0.62 9.00
CA GLU A 254 3.25 1.41 9.72
C GLU A 254 3.27 2.88 9.31
N LEU A 255 4.46 3.48 9.15
CA LEU A 255 4.64 4.86 8.69
C LEU A 255 4.11 5.04 7.26
N LEU A 256 4.58 4.23 6.32
CA LEU A 256 4.17 4.33 4.92
C LEU A 256 2.68 4.00 4.74
N GLY A 257 2.20 2.96 5.42
CA GLY A 257 0.79 2.57 5.42
C GLY A 257 -0.11 3.69 5.95
N THR A 258 0.29 4.36 7.03
CA THR A 258 -0.49 5.47 7.60
C THR A 258 -0.39 6.74 6.72
N ALA A 259 0.74 6.98 6.06
CA ALA A 259 0.86 8.09 5.10
C ALA A 259 -0.10 7.92 3.93
N VAL A 260 -0.15 6.72 3.33
CA VAL A 260 -1.11 6.41 2.27
C VAL A 260 -2.55 6.46 2.78
N LEU A 261 -2.81 5.95 3.99
CA LEU A 261 -4.14 6.00 4.63
C LEU A 261 -4.65 7.44 4.73
N VAL A 262 -3.84 8.35 5.26
CA VAL A 262 -4.24 9.75 5.45
C VAL A 262 -4.42 10.44 4.11
N PHE A 263 -3.46 10.32 3.19
CA PHE A 263 -3.58 10.88 1.86
C PHE A 263 -4.88 10.42 1.15
N ALA A 264 -5.15 9.12 1.16
CA ALA A 264 -6.30 8.55 0.46
C ALA A 264 -7.63 8.92 1.13
N LEU A 265 -7.76 8.75 2.45
CA LEU A 265 -9.01 9.05 3.17
C LEU A 265 -9.37 10.53 3.09
N ASP A 266 -8.41 11.42 3.27
CA ASP A 266 -8.66 12.85 3.23
C ASP A 266 -9.00 13.32 1.80
N THR A 267 -8.35 12.74 0.78
CA THR A 267 -8.73 12.96 -0.63
C THR A 267 -10.16 12.49 -0.90
N ILE A 268 -10.56 11.32 -0.38
CA ILE A 268 -11.93 10.80 -0.51
C ILE A 268 -12.93 11.75 0.15
N VAL A 269 -12.63 12.25 1.35
CA VAL A 269 -13.48 13.21 2.07
C VAL A 269 -13.68 14.48 1.24
N ILE A 270 -12.58 15.11 0.80
CA ILE A 270 -12.62 16.33 -0.02
C ILE A 270 -13.43 16.09 -1.30
N SER A 271 -13.09 15.02 -2.04
CA SER A 271 -13.73 14.70 -3.32
C SER A 271 -15.23 14.44 -3.15
N THR A 272 -15.63 13.72 -2.11
CA THR A 272 -17.03 13.37 -1.90
C THR A 272 -17.88 14.59 -1.54
N ILE A 273 -17.34 15.54 -0.76
CA ILE A 273 -18.06 16.76 -0.40
C ILE A 273 -18.09 17.75 -1.57
N GLN A 274 -16.97 17.92 -2.28
CA GLN A 274 -16.86 18.84 -3.41
C GLN A 274 -17.76 18.43 -4.59
N THR A 275 -18.01 17.14 -4.76
CA THR A 275 -18.75 16.62 -5.91
C THR A 275 -20.25 16.86 -5.85
N GLY A 276 -20.82 17.27 -4.71
CA GLY A 276 -22.24 17.62 -4.59
C GLY A 276 -23.20 16.45 -4.84
N THR A 277 -22.74 15.21 -4.65
CA THR A 277 -23.51 13.99 -4.92
C THR A 277 -24.75 13.90 -4.00
N ASN A 278 -25.77 13.15 -4.43
CA ASN A 278 -27.01 12.98 -3.66
C ASN A 278 -26.84 12.13 -2.38
N MET A 279 -25.82 11.26 -2.32
CA MET A 279 -25.58 10.35 -1.18
C MET A 279 -24.11 10.37 -0.71
N PRO A 280 -23.56 11.53 -0.32
CA PRO A 280 -22.14 11.71 -0.06
C PRO A 280 -21.65 10.80 1.08
N ASN A 281 -22.44 10.66 2.15
CA ASN A 281 -22.05 9.84 3.30
C ASN A 281 -21.91 8.36 2.94
N LEU A 282 -22.78 7.82 2.08
CA LEU A 282 -22.74 6.40 1.67
C LEU A 282 -21.51 6.13 0.79
N ILE A 283 -21.24 7.03 -0.17
CA ILE A 283 -20.08 6.96 -1.06
C ILE A 283 -18.78 7.03 -0.24
N LEU A 284 -18.66 8.04 0.62
CA LEU A 284 -17.52 8.20 1.53
C LEU A 284 -17.26 6.92 2.30
N SER A 285 -18.30 6.38 2.94
CA SER A 285 -18.22 5.19 3.79
C SER A 285 -17.81 3.93 3.02
N THR A 286 -18.32 3.78 1.80
CA THR A 286 -17.97 2.65 0.93
C THR A 286 -16.51 2.72 0.50
N LEU A 287 -16.04 3.90 0.10
CA LEU A 287 -14.64 4.11 -0.31
C LEU A 287 -13.67 3.95 0.86
N VAL A 288 -14.04 4.42 2.07
CA VAL A 288 -13.29 4.16 3.31
C VAL A 288 -13.17 2.66 3.57
N ALA A 289 -14.25 1.89 3.42
CA ALA A 289 -14.22 0.44 3.63
C ALA A 289 -13.26 -0.28 2.66
N ILE A 290 -13.30 0.10 1.38
CA ILE A 290 -12.45 -0.48 0.34
C ILE A 290 -10.97 -0.15 0.60
N ILE A 291 -10.64 1.14 0.82
CA ILE A 291 -9.24 1.54 0.96
C ILE A 291 -8.60 0.95 2.22
N ILE A 292 -9.35 0.86 3.32
CA ILE A 292 -8.86 0.25 4.56
C ILE A 292 -8.58 -1.24 4.35
N THR A 293 -9.49 -1.96 3.68
CA THR A 293 -9.29 -3.38 3.34
C THR A 293 -8.00 -3.58 2.54
N ILE A 294 -7.77 -2.75 1.53
CA ILE A 294 -6.59 -2.81 0.66
C ILE A 294 -5.31 -2.53 1.46
N LEU A 295 -5.32 -1.50 2.31
CA LEU A 295 -4.15 -1.13 3.11
C LEU A 295 -3.81 -2.18 4.17
N LEU A 296 -4.80 -2.84 4.75
CA LEU A 296 -4.58 -3.97 5.66
C LEU A 296 -3.94 -5.15 4.92
N LEU A 297 -4.43 -5.49 3.72
CA LEU A 297 -3.81 -6.53 2.88
C LEU A 297 -2.34 -6.22 2.55
N ALA A 298 -2.03 -4.95 2.30
CA ALA A 298 -0.68 -4.48 1.99
C ALA A 298 0.26 -4.50 3.21
N THR A 299 -0.20 -4.02 4.35
CA THR A 299 0.66 -3.77 5.53
C THR A 299 0.75 -4.96 6.49
N PHE A 300 -0.30 -5.79 6.55
CA PHE A 300 -0.37 -6.93 7.46
C PHE A 300 0.81 -7.91 7.37
N PRO A 301 1.30 -8.32 6.17
CA PRO A 301 2.40 -9.26 6.05
C PRO A 301 3.75 -8.74 6.61
N ILE A 302 3.87 -7.42 6.81
CA ILE A 302 5.11 -6.76 7.24
C ILE A 302 5.02 -6.38 8.72
N SER A 303 3.99 -5.64 9.12
CA SER A 303 3.88 -5.07 10.47
C SER A 303 2.77 -5.65 11.34
N GLY A 304 1.84 -6.40 10.75
CA GLY A 304 0.53 -6.70 11.35
C GLY A 304 -0.56 -5.70 10.95
N GLY A 305 -0.21 -4.63 10.22
CA GLY A 305 -1.16 -3.72 9.58
C GLY A 305 -2.05 -2.98 10.56
N HIS A 306 -1.46 -2.36 11.59
CA HIS A 306 -2.27 -1.63 12.56
C HIS A 306 -2.73 -0.30 11.98
N ILE A 307 -1.79 0.47 11.39
CA ILE A 307 -1.97 1.77 10.70
C ILE A 307 -2.87 2.77 11.45
N ASN A 308 -2.98 2.58 12.77
CA ASN A 308 -3.95 3.22 13.62
C ASN A 308 -3.56 3.04 15.11
N PRO A 309 -3.41 4.14 15.88
CA PRO A 309 -3.12 4.06 17.30
C PRO A 309 -4.17 3.31 18.12
N ILE A 310 -5.46 3.33 17.74
CA ILE A 310 -6.51 2.59 18.49
C ILE A 310 -6.28 1.08 18.42
N ILE A 311 -5.90 0.55 17.25
CA ILE A 311 -5.62 -0.87 17.05
C ILE A 311 -4.34 -1.25 17.80
N THR A 312 -3.32 -0.41 17.71
CA THR A 312 -2.03 -0.64 18.38
C THR A 312 -2.17 -0.64 19.90
N PHE A 313 -2.93 0.29 20.45
CA PHE A 313 -3.16 0.36 21.88
C PHE A 313 -4.06 -0.78 22.38
N ALA A 314 -5.09 -1.16 21.61
CA ALA A 314 -5.90 -2.34 21.92
C ALA A 314 -5.07 -3.64 21.90
N ALA A 315 -4.15 -3.79 20.92
CA ALA A 315 -3.23 -4.93 20.84
C ALA A 315 -2.31 -5.01 22.08
N PHE A 316 -1.84 -3.86 22.58
CA PHE A 316 -1.07 -3.80 23.81
C PHE A 316 -1.88 -4.24 25.03
N LEU A 317 -3.07 -3.66 25.24
CA LEU A 317 -3.91 -3.97 26.40
C LEU A 317 -4.43 -5.41 26.43
N THR A 318 -4.51 -6.05 25.27
CA THR A 318 -4.87 -7.48 25.12
C THR A 318 -3.66 -8.42 25.17
N GLY A 319 -2.45 -7.89 25.29
CA GLY A 319 -1.20 -8.63 25.47
C GLY A 319 -0.61 -9.21 24.19
N LEU A 320 -0.97 -8.67 23.01
CA LEU A 320 -0.47 -9.13 21.71
C LEU A 320 0.86 -8.49 21.30
N ILE A 321 1.14 -7.28 21.79
CA ILE A 321 2.40 -6.57 21.57
C ILE A 321 2.92 -5.98 22.88
N SER A 322 4.23 -5.78 22.96
CA SER A 322 4.93 -5.12 24.07
C SER A 322 4.72 -3.60 24.05
N LEU A 323 4.94 -2.95 25.20
CA LEU A 323 4.81 -1.50 25.36
C LEU A 323 5.77 -0.71 24.45
N SER A 324 7.03 -1.15 24.33
CA SER A 324 8.03 -0.55 23.46
C SER A 324 7.59 -0.54 21.99
N LYS A 325 7.08 -1.69 21.49
CA LYS A 325 6.56 -1.81 20.13
C LYS A 325 5.33 -0.93 19.92
N THR A 326 4.45 -0.81 20.92
CA THR A 326 3.31 0.12 20.89
C THR A 326 3.77 1.55 20.66
N PHE A 327 4.77 2.00 21.41
CA PHE A 327 5.30 3.36 21.28
C PHE A 327 5.92 3.60 19.90
N ILE A 328 6.75 2.66 19.43
CA ILE A 328 7.38 2.75 18.09
C ILE A 328 6.30 2.83 17.00
N TYR A 329 5.27 1.99 17.07
CA TYR A 329 4.20 1.96 16.07
C TYR A 329 3.37 3.24 16.09
N ILE A 330 2.94 3.73 17.27
CA ILE A 330 2.16 4.96 17.37
C ILE A 330 2.96 6.16 16.85
N LEU A 331 4.26 6.25 17.18
CA LEU A 331 5.13 7.30 16.65
C LEU A 331 5.24 7.23 15.12
N ALA A 332 5.48 6.03 14.57
CA ALA A 332 5.54 5.81 13.13
C ALA A 332 4.23 6.17 12.43
N GLN A 333 3.08 5.80 12.99
CA GLN A 333 1.76 6.14 12.48
C GLN A 333 1.53 7.66 12.48
N CYS A 334 1.91 8.36 13.57
CA CYS A 334 1.77 9.82 13.65
C CYS A 334 2.66 10.53 12.61
N VAL A 335 3.91 10.11 12.46
CA VAL A 335 4.83 10.65 11.44
C VAL A 335 4.30 10.35 10.03
N GLY A 336 3.81 9.14 9.81
CA GLY A 336 3.17 8.75 8.55
C GLY A 336 1.98 9.63 8.22
N ALA A 337 1.09 9.88 9.18
CA ALA A 337 -0.06 10.75 9.01
C ALA A 337 0.33 12.19 8.62
N ILE A 338 1.41 12.73 9.19
CA ILE A 338 1.94 14.04 8.80
C ILE A 338 2.40 14.03 7.33
N PHE A 339 3.13 12.99 6.91
CA PHE A 339 3.55 12.85 5.51
C PHE A 339 2.37 12.70 4.55
N GLY A 340 1.33 11.95 4.92
CA GLY A 340 0.10 11.85 4.13
C GLY A 340 -0.60 13.20 3.96
N ALA A 341 -0.74 13.97 5.05
CA ALA A 341 -1.33 15.30 5.01
C ALA A 341 -0.48 16.31 4.23
N LEU A 342 0.86 16.23 4.31
CA LEU A 342 1.77 17.07 3.50
C LEU A 342 1.67 16.73 2.01
N ALA A 343 1.61 15.45 1.66
CA ALA A 343 1.41 15.01 0.29
C ALA A 343 0.08 15.54 -0.27
N LEU A 344 -1.00 15.46 0.52
CA LEU A 344 -2.30 16.01 0.13
C LEU A 344 -2.24 17.53 -0.06
N LYS A 345 -1.65 18.26 0.89
CA LYS A 345 -1.48 19.71 0.81
C LYS A 345 -0.74 20.14 -0.45
N ALA A 346 0.23 19.35 -0.90
CA ALA A 346 1.00 19.64 -2.10
C ALA A 346 0.23 19.37 -3.41
N VAL A 347 -0.83 18.56 -3.37
CA VAL A 347 -1.70 18.26 -4.51
C VAL A 347 -2.85 19.25 -4.62
N VAL A 348 -3.50 19.59 -3.50
CA VAL A 348 -4.70 20.45 -3.50
C VAL A 348 -4.35 21.93 -3.67
N ASN A 349 -5.26 22.68 -4.28
CA ASN A 349 -5.12 24.13 -4.38
C ASN A 349 -5.43 24.81 -3.03
N SER A 350 -5.02 26.08 -2.90
CA SER A 350 -5.17 26.83 -1.64
C SER A 350 -6.62 27.10 -1.22
N GLU A 351 -7.57 27.03 -2.15
CA GLU A 351 -8.99 27.20 -1.88
C GLU A 351 -9.58 25.93 -1.27
N ILE A 352 -9.31 24.77 -1.87
CA ILE A 352 -9.68 23.45 -1.37
C ILE A 352 -9.05 23.20 0.02
N GLU A 353 -7.76 23.56 0.20
CA GLU A 353 -7.09 23.48 1.50
C GLU A 353 -7.84 24.28 2.59
N LYS A 354 -8.32 25.47 2.26
CA LYS A 354 -9.03 26.35 3.21
C LYS A 354 -10.45 25.88 3.48
N THR A 355 -11.17 25.47 2.45
CA THR A 355 -12.59 25.08 2.53
C THR A 355 -12.78 23.75 3.24
N TYR A 356 -11.90 22.78 3.02
CA TYR A 356 -12.05 21.42 3.53
C TYR A 356 -11.04 21.03 4.61
N SER A 357 -10.16 21.95 5.04
CA SER A 357 -9.19 21.70 6.11
C SER A 357 -8.34 20.44 5.90
N LEU A 358 -7.93 20.18 4.66
CA LEU A 358 -7.24 18.96 4.25
C LEU A 358 -7.96 17.65 4.62
N GLY A 359 -9.30 17.65 4.71
CA GLY A 359 -10.08 16.46 5.07
C GLY A 359 -9.92 16.01 6.53
N GLY A 360 -9.28 16.81 7.38
CA GLY A 360 -9.01 16.49 8.79
C GLY A 360 -10.24 16.35 9.66
N CYS A 361 -10.07 15.79 10.86
CA CYS A 361 -11.15 15.59 11.83
C CYS A 361 -11.57 16.92 12.48
N THR A 362 -12.83 17.33 12.30
CA THR A 362 -13.41 18.54 12.90
C THR A 362 -14.64 18.22 13.75
N LEU A 363 -14.72 18.83 14.95
CA LEU A 363 -15.95 18.82 15.75
C LEU A 363 -16.92 19.91 15.30
N THR A 364 -16.36 21.08 15.01
CA THR A 364 -17.12 22.29 14.65
C THR A 364 -16.43 23.03 13.52
N ILE A 365 -17.22 23.64 12.65
CA ILE A 365 -16.74 24.59 11.63
C ILE A 365 -17.37 25.96 11.88
N VAL A 366 -16.67 27.00 11.44
CA VAL A 366 -17.21 28.37 11.43
C VAL A 366 -17.87 28.61 10.08
N ALA A 367 -19.18 28.85 10.08
CA ALA A 367 -19.97 29.10 8.88
C ALA A 367 -20.55 30.53 8.88
N PRO A 368 -20.84 31.12 7.71
CA PRO A 368 -21.56 32.39 7.64
C PRO A 368 -22.98 32.23 8.18
N GLY A 369 -23.37 33.08 9.13
CA GLY A 369 -24.71 33.11 9.72
C GLY A 369 -25.41 34.46 9.54
N PRO A 370 -26.73 34.53 9.82
CA PRO A 370 -27.55 35.74 9.61
C PRO A 370 -27.10 36.97 10.43
N HIS A 371 -26.33 36.76 11.50
CA HIS A 371 -25.85 37.81 12.41
C HIS A 371 -24.33 37.82 12.57
N GLY A 372 -23.60 37.25 11.59
CA GLY A 372 -22.15 37.07 11.64
C GLY A 372 -21.73 35.59 11.61
N PRO A 373 -20.44 35.28 11.76
CA PRO A 373 -19.96 33.90 11.75
C PRO A 373 -20.53 33.10 12.93
N THR A 374 -21.19 31.98 12.63
CA THR A 374 -21.74 31.05 13.63
C THR A 374 -20.95 29.75 13.64
N VAL A 375 -20.77 29.17 14.83
CA VAL A 375 -20.14 27.86 14.99
C VAL A 375 -21.23 26.80 14.86
N ILE A 376 -21.07 25.93 13.87
CA ILE A 376 -21.95 24.79 13.65
C ILE A 376 -21.13 23.50 13.79
N GLY A 377 -21.72 22.47 14.38
CA GLY A 377 -21.03 21.21 14.65
C GLY A 377 -21.53 20.55 15.92
N LEU A 378 -20.75 19.59 16.38
CA LEU A 378 -21.08 18.74 17.52
C LEU A 378 -20.37 19.24 18.78
N ASP A 379 -21.04 19.19 19.92
CA ASP A 379 -20.39 19.50 21.19
C ASP A 379 -19.30 18.47 21.53
N ALA A 380 -18.26 18.90 22.26
CA ALA A 380 -17.14 18.04 22.62
C ALA A 380 -17.58 16.80 23.40
N SER A 381 -18.60 16.91 24.27
CA SER A 381 -19.12 15.79 25.05
C SER A 381 -19.83 14.75 24.18
N GLN A 382 -20.64 15.21 23.22
CA GLN A 382 -21.35 14.36 22.26
C GLN A 382 -20.35 13.64 21.34
N ALA A 383 -19.34 14.37 20.83
CA ALA A 383 -18.28 13.79 20.01
C ALA A 383 -17.48 12.74 20.78
N LEU A 384 -17.18 12.99 22.06
CA LEU A 384 -16.49 12.03 22.91
C LEU A 384 -17.27 10.73 23.07
N TRP A 385 -18.58 10.80 23.35
CA TRP A 385 -19.40 9.60 23.42
C TRP A 385 -19.45 8.83 22.11
N LEU A 386 -19.50 9.54 20.99
CA LEU A 386 -19.50 8.92 19.67
C LEU A 386 -18.18 8.20 19.37
N GLU A 387 -17.03 8.82 19.68
CA GLU A 387 -15.72 8.17 19.56
C GLU A 387 -15.58 6.94 20.45
N ILE A 388 -16.07 7.00 21.70
CA ILE A 388 -16.03 5.86 22.63
C ILE A 388 -16.86 4.69 22.10
N ILE A 389 -18.12 4.95 21.72
CA ILE A 389 -19.06 3.90 21.30
C ILE A 389 -18.62 3.33 19.95
N CYS A 390 -18.36 4.17 18.96
CA CYS A 390 -17.92 3.71 17.64
C CYS A 390 -16.53 3.03 17.73
N GLY A 391 -15.62 3.54 18.56
CA GLY A 391 -14.32 2.91 18.81
C GLY A 391 -14.46 1.52 19.45
N PHE A 392 -15.34 1.37 20.43
CA PHE A 392 -15.60 0.07 21.04
C PHE A 392 -16.21 -0.91 20.04
N VAL A 393 -17.22 -0.49 19.28
CA VAL A 393 -17.85 -1.33 18.24
C VAL A 393 -16.84 -1.70 17.16
N PHE A 394 -15.97 -0.79 16.74
CA PHE A 394 -14.90 -1.08 15.78
C PHE A 394 -13.99 -2.20 16.29
N LEU A 395 -13.51 -2.09 17.52
CA LEU A 395 -12.64 -3.09 18.13
C LEU A 395 -13.36 -4.42 18.33
N PHE A 396 -14.58 -4.38 18.85
CA PHE A 396 -15.40 -5.56 19.16
C PHE A 396 -15.86 -6.33 17.92
N ALA A 397 -16.48 -5.64 16.96
CA ALA A 397 -17.13 -6.25 15.81
C ALA A 397 -16.17 -6.60 14.67
N SER A 398 -14.89 -6.18 14.74
CA SER A 398 -13.93 -6.45 13.67
C SER A 398 -12.54 -6.83 14.16
N VAL A 399 -11.87 -5.96 14.92
CA VAL A 399 -10.46 -6.16 15.31
C VAL A 399 -10.29 -7.38 16.22
N TRP A 400 -11.28 -7.70 17.05
CA TRP A 400 -11.28 -8.91 17.87
C TRP A 400 -11.14 -10.19 17.04
N MET A 401 -11.80 -10.28 15.87
CA MET A 401 -11.66 -11.42 14.96
C MET A 401 -10.26 -11.50 14.36
N ALA A 402 -9.60 -10.36 14.13
CA ALA A 402 -8.23 -10.33 13.67
C ALA A 402 -7.22 -10.75 14.76
N PHE A 403 -7.54 -10.43 16.02
CA PHE A 403 -6.73 -10.78 17.19
C PHE A 403 -6.88 -12.25 17.59
N ASP A 404 -8.05 -12.86 17.36
CA ASP A 404 -8.26 -14.29 17.58
C ASP A 404 -7.70 -15.12 16.41
N HIS A 405 -6.53 -15.73 16.63
CA HIS A 405 -5.86 -16.55 15.62
C HIS A 405 -6.71 -17.72 15.10
N ARG A 406 -7.60 -18.28 15.93
CA ARG A 406 -8.47 -19.40 15.54
C ARG A 406 -9.50 -18.94 14.53
N GLN A 407 -10.16 -17.83 14.82
CA GLN A 407 -11.15 -17.23 13.92
C GLN A 407 -10.52 -16.71 12.64
N ALA A 408 -9.38 -16.01 12.75
CA ALA A 408 -8.66 -15.50 11.58
C ALA A 408 -8.19 -16.60 10.62
N GLN A 409 -7.84 -17.78 11.15
CA GLN A 409 -7.51 -18.95 10.32
C GLN A 409 -8.77 -19.60 9.71
N GLY A 410 -9.87 -19.73 10.47
CA GLY A 410 -11.09 -20.36 9.98
C GLY A 410 -11.84 -19.56 8.90
N ILE A 411 -11.91 -18.24 9.06
CA ILE A 411 -12.62 -17.33 8.13
C ILE A 411 -11.73 -16.91 6.95
N GLY A 412 -10.41 -16.97 7.14
CA GLY A 412 -9.42 -16.51 6.17
C GLY A 412 -9.12 -15.02 6.29
N ARG A 413 -7.84 -14.66 6.12
CA ARG A 413 -7.33 -13.31 6.37
C ARG A 413 -7.96 -12.22 5.50
N VAL A 414 -8.21 -12.53 4.22
CA VAL A 414 -8.84 -11.58 3.29
C VAL A 414 -10.24 -11.20 3.78
N SER A 415 -11.04 -12.19 4.17
CA SER A 415 -12.38 -12.00 4.72
C SER A 415 -12.36 -11.17 6.00
N VAL A 416 -11.40 -11.42 6.91
CA VAL A 416 -11.24 -10.61 8.14
C VAL A 416 -10.98 -9.14 7.80
N PHE A 417 -10.09 -8.85 6.85
CA PHE A 417 -9.79 -7.46 6.49
C PHE A 417 -10.95 -6.77 5.77
N ILE A 418 -11.72 -7.49 4.96
CA ILE A 418 -12.97 -6.99 4.38
C ILE A 418 -13.91 -6.60 5.52
N ILE A 419 -14.08 -7.45 6.55
CA ILE A 419 -14.95 -7.13 7.68
C ILE A 419 -14.44 -5.90 8.45
N VAL A 420 -13.13 -5.79 8.70
CA VAL A 420 -12.54 -4.60 9.35
C VAL A 420 -12.81 -3.32 8.54
N GLY A 421 -12.58 -3.35 7.24
CA GLY A 421 -12.90 -2.23 6.36
C GLY A 421 -14.39 -1.89 6.36
N THR A 422 -15.26 -2.88 6.16
CA THR A 422 -16.72 -2.69 6.13
C THR A 422 -17.26 -2.14 7.45
N VAL A 423 -16.83 -2.67 8.60
CA VAL A 423 -17.26 -2.17 9.92
C VAL A 423 -16.81 -0.72 10.09
N LEU A 424 -15.56 -0.38 9.76
CA LEU A 424 -15.07 0.99 9.86
C LEU A 424 -15.85 1.94 8.95
N GLY A 425 -16.09 1.56 7.69
CA GLY A 425 -16.92 2.33 6.76
C GLY A 425 -18.35 2.53 7.26
N LEU A 426 -18.99 1.47 7.78
CA LEU A 426 -20.32 1.56 8.38
C LEU A 426 -20.35 2.50 9.60
N LEU A 427 -19.31 2.51 10.43
CA LEU A 427 -19.23 3.43 11.57
C LEU A 427 -19.05 4.88 11.12
N VAL A 428 -18.31 5.14 10.05
CA VAL A 428 -18.25 6.46 9.41
C VAL A 428 -19.64 6.86 8.89
N PHE A 429 -20.37 5.94 8.23
CA PHE A 429 -21.72 6.18 7.74
C PHE A 429 -22.69 6.53 8.88
N VAL A 430 -22.71 5.71 9.93
CA VAL A 430 -23.60 5.88 11.08
C VAL A 430 -23.27 7.16 11.83
N SER A 431 -21.99 7.43 12.11
CA SER A 431 -21.59 8.63 12.87
C SER A 431 -21.90 9.93 12.12
N THR A 432 -21.74 9.96 10.80
CA THR A 432 -22.10 11.11 9.96
C THR A 432 -23.61 11.27 9.79
N THR A 433 -24.37 10.17 9.72
CA THR A 433 -25.83 10.22 9.47
C THR A 433 -26.64 10.43 10.74
N VAL A 434 -26.30 9.78 11.84
CA VAL A 434 -27.04 9.90 13.12
C VAL A 434 -26.93 11.30 13.70
N THR A 435 -25.77 11.94 13.56
CA THR A 435 -25.58 13.31 14.05
C THR A 435 -26.24 14.32 13.11
N ALA A 436 -26.31 14.04 11.80
CA ALA A 436 -26.85 14.89 10.73
C ALA A 436 -26.41 16.37 10.79
N THR A 437 -25.33 16.65 11.54
CA THR A 437 -24.95 17.99 11.92
C THR A 437 -23.90 18.49 10.93
N LYS A 438 -24.23 19.55 10.19
CA LYS A 438 -23.29 20.20 9.28
C LYS A 438 -22.06 20.66 10.06
N GLY A 439 -20.88 20.30 9.57
CA GLY A 439 -19.60 20.64 10.21
C GLY A 439 -18.91 19.52 10.97
N TYR A 440 -19.62 18.41 11.24
CA TYR A 440 -19.02 17.22 11.82
C TYR A 440 -18.64 16.22 10.71
N ALA A 441 -17.37 15.83 10.65
CA ALA A 441 -16.83 14.98 9.60
C ALA A 441 -17.05 13.47 9.82
N GLY A 442 -17.72 13.08 10.91
CA GLY A 442 -17.85 11.69 11.35
C GLY A 442 -16.84 11.33 12.43
N ALA A 443 -17.03 10.16 13.06
CA ALA A 443 -16.08 9.65 14.05
C ALA A 443 -14.73 9.38 13.38
N GLY A 444 -13.66 9.92 13.96
CA GLY A 444 -12.29 9.81 13.46
C GLY A 444 -11.77 8.38 13.57
N LEU A 445 -11.99 7.70 14.71
CA LEU A 445 -11.61 6.30 14.97
C LEU A 445 -10.14 5.95 14.73
N ASN A 446 -9.31 6.96 14.45
CA ASN A 446 -7.89 6.85 14.20
C ASN A 446 -7.19 8.14 14.66
N PRO A 447 -6.56 8.13 15.85
CA PRO A 447 -5.91 9.32 16.39
C PRO A 447 -4.82 9.90 15.48
N ALA A 448 -4.04 9.05 14.80
CA ALA A 448 -2.99 9.51 13.88
C ALA A 448 -3.58 10.21 12.65
N ARG A 449 -4.66 9.67 12.07
CA ARG A 449 -5.39 10.29 10.94
C ARG A 449 -5.99 11.64 11.29
N CYS A 450 -6.37 11.87 12.55
CA CYS A 450 -6.81 13.18 13.00
C CYS A 450 -5.62 14.13 13.25
N LEU A 451 -4.50 13.60 13.78
CA LEU A 451 -3.31 14.38 14.12
C LEU A 451 -2.59 14.96 12.88
N GLY A 452 -2.42 14.17 11.82
CA GLY A 452 -1.65 14.57 10.64
C GLY A 452 -2.11 15.91 10.03
N PRO A 453 -3.37 16.02 9.57
CA PRO A 453 -3.93 17.26 9.07
C PRO A 453 -3.93 18.38 10.12
N ALA A 454 -4.15 18.08 11.40
CA ALA A 454 -4.14 19.09 12.47
C ALA A 454 -2.76 19.74 12.63
N ILE A 455 -1.68 18.98 12.54
CA ILE A 455 -0.30 19.49 12.55
C ILE A 455 0.00 20.32 11.30
N VAL A 456 -0.39 19.84 10.12
CA VAL A 456 -0.03 20.47 8.84
C VAL A 456 -0.83 21.75 8.55
N ARG A 457 -2.14 21.73 8.83
CA ARG A 457 -3.07 22.83 8.51
C ARG A 457 -3.28 23.78 9.69
N GLY A 458 -3.26 23.27 10.92
CA GLY A 458 -3.53 24.05 12.13
C GLY A 458 -4.96 24.60 12.22
N GLY A 459 -5.14 25.61 13.06
CA GLY A 459 -6.42 26.31 13.22
C GLY A 459 -7.48 25.48 13.94
N HIS A 460 -8.71 25.49 13.41
CA HIS A 460 -9.87 24.87 14.07
C HIS A 460 -9.81 23.34 14.17
N LEU A 461 -8.88 22.67 13.48
CA LEU A 461 -8.61 21.24 13.67
C LEU A 461 -8.07 20.91 15.08
N TRP A 462 -7.55 21.90 15.79
CA TRP A 462 -7.15 21.76 17.20
C TRP A 462 -8.30 21.92 18.18
N ASN A 463 -9.44 22.47 17.75
CA ASN A 463 -10.61 22.68 18.61
C ASN A 463 -11.23 21.33 18.98
N GLY A 464 -11.09 20.94 20.25
CA GLY A 464 -11.58 19.65 20.74
C GLY A 464 -10.77 18.44 20.25
N HIS A 465 -9.55 18.64 19.73
CA HIS A 465 -8.72 17.57 19.19
C HIS A 465 -8.44 16.43 20.19
N TRP A 466 -8.40 16.74 21.48
CA TRP A 466 -8.20 15.77 22.55
C TRP A 466 -9.25 14.65 22.54
N VAL A 467 -10.46 14.91 22.03
CA VAL A 467 -11.54 13.94 21.90
C VAL A 467 -11.12 12.73 21.05
N PHE A 468 -10.38 12.98 19.96
CA PHE A 468 -9.88 11.95 19.06
C PHE A 468 -8.75 11.08 19.65
N TRP A 469 -8.28 11.39 20.86
CA TRP A 469 -7.30 10.59 21.60
C TRP A 469 -7.92 9.92 22.82
N VAL A 470 -8.64 10.71 23.63
CA VAL A 470 -9.27 10.22 24.87
C VAL A 470 -10.41 9.25 24.57
N GLY A 471 -11.26 9.53 23.58
CA GLY A 471 -12.35 8.64 23.18
C GLY A 471 -11.85 7.25 22.76
N PRO A 472 -10.93 7.17 21.78
CA PRO A 472 -10.30 5.91 21.38
C PRO A 472 -9.58 5.18 22.52
N ALA A 473 -8.88 5.91 23.41
CA ALA A 473 -8.19 5.29 24.55
C ALA A 473 -9.19 4.63 25.53
N ILE A 474 -10.30 5.30 25.85
CA ILE A 474 -11.36 4.74 26.70
C ILE A 474 -11.99 3.52 26.04
N ALA A 475 -12.24 3.57 24.72
CA ALA A 475 -12.74 2.43 23.95
C ALA A 475 -11.80 1.22 24.03
N CYS A 476 -10.48 1.41 23.91
CA CYS A 476 -9.49 0.35 24.07
C CYS A 476 -9.51 -0.27 25.47
N VAL A 477 -9.66 0.54 26.52
CA VAL A 477 -9.75 0.06 27.91
C VAL A 477 -11.04 -0.75 28.12
N ALA A 478 -12.18 -0.23 27.67
CA ALA A 478 -13.46 -0.93 27.76
C ALA A 478 -13.43 -2.27 27.00
N PHE A 479 -12.85 -2.27 25.79
CA PHE A 479 -12.60 -3.48 25.02
C PHE A 479 -11.73 -4.46 25.81
N ALA A 480 -10.55 -4.04 26.29
CA ALA A 480 -9.64 -4.90 27.05
C ALA A 480 -10.30 -5.51 28.30
N VAL A 481 -11.13 -4.76 29.02
CA VAL A 481 -11.92 -5.29 30.14
C VAL A 481 -12.89 -6.37 29.66
N TYR A 482 -13.64 -6.11 28.59
CA TYR A 482 -14.54 -7.09 27.97
C TYR A 482 -13.80 -8.39 27.59
N THR A 483 -12.61 -8.28 26.99
CA THR A 483 -11.78 -9.42 26.59
C THR A 483 -11.34 -10.32 27.75
N LYS A 484 -11.25 -9.76 28.97
CA LYS A 484 -10.86 -10.49 30.18
C LYS A 484 -12.04 -11.15 30.88
N ILE A 485 -13.24 -10.58 30.74
CA ILE A 485 -14.46 -11.11 31.35
C ILE A 485 -14.93 -12.37 30.61
N ILE A 486 -14.80 -12.41 29.28
CA ILE A 486 -15.25 -13.54 28.47
C ILE A 486 -14.13 -14.61 28.38
N PRO A 487 -14.35 -15.85 28.86
CA PRO A 487 -13.33 -16.89 28.77
C PRO A 487 -13.05 -17.26 27.31
N ARG A 488 -11.77 -17.24 26.90
CA ARG A 488 -11.31 -17.67 25.55
C ARG A 488 -11.67 -19.13 25.20
N GLN A 489 -12.02 -19.93 26.20
CA GLN A 489 -12.34 -21.37 26.05
C GLN A 489 -13.85 -21.65 25.90
N LEU A 490 -14.74 -20.66 26.10
CA LEU A 490 -16.19 -20.90 26.13
C LEU A 490 -16.90 -20.67 24.77
N ALA A 491 -16.17 -20.67 23.66
CA ALA A 491 -16.76 -20.60 22.33
C ALA A 491 -17.04 -22.01 21.80
N HIS A 492 -18.23 -22.53 22.17
CA HIS A 492 -18.96 -23.66 21.60
C HIS A 492 -18.21 -25.01 21.45
N THR A 493 -18.24 -25.81 22.51
CA THR A 493 -18.73 -27.20 22.37
C THR A 493 -20.22 -27.13 22.04
N VAL A 494 -20.55 -26.98 20.77
CA VAL A 494 -21.83 -27.44 20.24
C VAL A 494 -21.43 -28.62 19.35
N GLU A 495 -21.81 -29.80 19.81
CA GLU A 495 -21.56 -31.11 19.20
C GLU A 495 -21.97 -31.16 17.72
#